data_AF-A0A3N5TWU2-F1
#
_entry.id   AF-A0A3N5TWU2-F1
#
_cell.length_a   1.000
_cell.length_b   1.000
_cell.length_c   1.000
_cell.angle_alpha   90.00
_cell.angle_beta   90.00
_cell.angle_gamma   90.00
#
_symmetry.space_group_name_H-M   'P 1'
#
loop_
_entity.id
_entity.type
_entity.pdbx_description
1 polymer ?
#
loop_
_entity_poly.entity_id
_entity_poly.type
_entity_poly.pdbx_seq_one_letter_code
_entity_poly.pdbx_strand_id
1 'polypeptide(L)'
;MKPVSPPESNEGRFRLTFELKGEKNILPIRDYSVFLNQIPITPARERRLSNDEAGSFRRTFQLDLPARDNVIRVEAFNGVSMGIVETYVGLSGDVRPTPVKGNLYMLAIGVNVFPALPKRNHLDYAAQDAEEFSRAWKVRSAENYAEFFIHTISDHSADKPDQQTIISALKFVEQSGPNDTVVIFLASHGISDAAGNYYFVPRDVIAKDIANAQKGEKVTSLIPWTAFFDALRDAAGRRVLIVDTCQARSIEGKFEAHSLMKRSAASQFALIVASKGNEESQEYTPAKHGLFTYSFLNALKPDSDANRDGWVSLKEVFDYVLPIVEELRHKQAGPQTPQMVSPQVLAEMPVLKSGLSGSGAKGP
;
A
#
# COMPACT_ATOMS: atom_id res chain seq x y z
N MET A 1 -21.77 3.28 18.34
CA MET A 1 -22.33 2.89 17.04
C MET A 1 -23.63 2.13 17.27
N LYS A 2 -24.72 2.46 16.58
CA LYS A 2 -25.98 1.71 16.66
C LYS A 2 -26.58 1.53 15.25
N PRO A 3 -27.05 0.33 14.88
CA PRO A 3 -27.85 0.16 13.65
C PRO A 3 -29.11 1.03 13.74
N VAL A 4 -29.48 1.68 12.64
CA VAL A 4 -30.75 2.42 12.53
C VAL A 4 -31.87 1.46 12.15
N SER A 5 -31.55 0.44 11.35
CA SER A 5 -32.41 -0.68 10.96
C SER A 5 -31.58 -1.96 10.79
N PRO A 6 -32.19 -3.17 10.83
CA PRO A 6 -31.52 -4.39 10.38
C PRO A 6 -31.06 -4.25 8.92
N PRO A 7 -30.05 -5.02 8.47
CA PRO A 7 -29.64 -5.02 7.07
C PRO A 7 -30.82 -5.33 6.15
N GLU A 8 -31.11 -4.42 5.22
CA GLU A 8 -32.17 -4.60 4.22
C GLU A 8 -31.61 -5.39 3.05
N SER A 9 -32.33 -6.45 2.66
CA SER A 9 -31.96 -7.29 1.52
C SER A 9 -32.77 -6.93 0.28
N ASN A 10 -32.10 -6.71 -0.84
CA ASN A 10 -32.73 -6.64 -2.16
C ASN A 10 -31.95 -7.53 -3.14
N GLU A 11 -32.57 -8.59 -3.65
CA GLU A 11 -31.95 -9.56 -4.58
C GLU A 11 -30.59 -10.13 -4.09
N GLY A 12 -30.43 -10.32 -2.78
CA GLY A 12 -29.19 -10.82 -2.17
C GLY A 12 -28.12 -9.76 -1.91
N ARG A 13 -28.40 -8.48 -2.21
CA ARG A 13 -27.59 -7.33 -1.79
C ARG A 13 -28.09 -6.85 -0.44
N PHE A 14 -27.18 -6.67 0.51
CA PHE A 14 -27.53 -6.23 1.86
C PHE A 14 -26.98 -4.84 2.12
N ARG A 15 -27.84 -3.94 2.60
CA ARG A 15 -27.45 -2.59 3.00
C ARG A 15 -27.73 -2.36 4.47
N LEU A 16 -26.75 -1.84 5.18
CA LEU A 16 -26.88 -1.42 6.56
C LEU A 16 -26.84 0.10 6.67
N THR A 17 -27.85 0.67 7.32
CA THR A 17 -27.78 2.05 7.79
C THR A 17 -27.41 2.05 9.27
N PHE A 18 -26.32 2.72 9.64
CA PHE A 18 -25.92 2.86 11.03
C PHE A 18 -25.60 4.30 11.39
N GLU A 19 -25.82 4.63 12.66
CA GLU A 19 -25.48 5.92 13.23
C GLU A 19 -24.20 5.82 14.06
N LEU A 20 -23.24 6.66 13.71
CA LEU A 20 -22.05 6.92 14.49
C LEU A 20 -22.25 8.16 15.35
N LYS A 21 -21.98 8.02 16.64
CA LYS A 21 -21.84 9.14 17.57
C LYS A 21 -20.45 9.08 18.15
N GLY A 22 -19.74 10.20 18.12
CA GLY A 22 -18.49 10.41 18.84
C GLY A 22 -18.68 11.51 19.86
N GLU A 23 -18.09 11.35 21.03
CA GLU A 23 -18.06 12.34 22.10
C GLU A 23 -16.64 12.35 22.67
N LYS A 24 -16.05 13.54 22.83
CA LYS A 24 -14.73 13.66 23.42
C LYS A 24 -14.77 13.21 24.88
N ASN A 25 -13.67 12.62 25.34
CA ASN A 25 -13.46 12.46 26.78
C ASN A 25 -12.76 13.72 27.32
N ILE A 26 -11.43 13.76 27.23
CA ILE A 26 -10.61 14.89 27.69
C ILE A 26 -10.24 15.78 26.50
N LEU A 27 -9.59 15.19 25.49
CA LEU A 27 -9.08 15.89 24.32
C LEU A 27 -10.11 15.89 23.17
N PRO A 28 -10.20 16.99 22.40
CA PRO A 28 -11.07 17.07 21.23
C PRO A 28 -10.76 15.99 20.19
N ILE A 29 -11.80 15.43 19.57
CA ILE A 29 -11.65 14.50 18.46
C ILE A 29 -11.23 15.30 17.22
N ARG A 30 -10.17 14.88 16.54
CA ARG A 30 -9.65 15.55 15.33
C ARG A 30 -10.17 14.91 14.06
N ASP A 31 -10.19 13.59 14.03
CA ASP A 31 -10.66 12.83 12.89
C ASP A 31 -11.23 11.48 13.32
N TYR A 32 -11.94 10.85 12.38
CA TYR A 32 -12.41 9.48 12.51
C TYR A 32 -12.29 8.73 11.18
N SER A 33 -12.20 7.42 11.23
CA SER A 33 -12.22 6.53 10.07
C SER A 33 -13.12 5.33 10.34
N VAL A 34 -13.96 4.99 9.38
CA VAL A 34 -14.78 3.78 9.38
C VAL A 34 -14.14 2.76 8.45
N PHE A 35 -14.03 1.53 8.92
CA PHE A 35 -13.54 0.40 8.17
C PHE A 35 -14.66 -0.65 8.04
N LEU A 36 -14.79 -1.21 6.84
CA LEU A 36 -15.60 -2.38 6.57
C LEU A 36 -14.68 -3.52 6.15
N ASN A 37 -14.66 -4.60 6.94
CA ASN A 37 -13.80 -5.76 6.70
C ASN A 37 -12.33 -5.36 6.50
N GLN A 38 -11.81 -4.47 7.36
CA GLN A 38 -10.44 -3.92 7.34
C GLN A 38 -10.13 -2.94 6.19
N ILE A 39 -11.10 -2.62 5.34
CA ILE A 39 -10.97 -1.61 4.28
C ILE A 39 -11.51 -0.26 4.78
N PRO A 40 -10.74 0.83 4.80
CA PRO A 40 -11.26 2.15 5.14
C PRO A 40 -12.24 2.62 4.07
N ILE A 41 -13.45 2.96 4.49
CA ILE A 41 -14.55 3.36 3.60
C ILE A 41 -14.92 4.83 3.73
N THR A 42 -14.23 5.59 4.56
CA THR A 42 -14.44 7.04 4.67
C THR A 42 -13.37 7.76 3.85
N PRO A 43 -13.72 8.52 2.81
CA PRO A 43 -12.77 9.34 2.05
C PRO A 43 -12.04 10.35 2.96
N ALA A 44 -10.77 10.68 2.65
CA ALA A 44 -9.95 11.58 3.47
C ALA A 44 -10.64 12.90 3.84
N ARG A 45 -11.34 13.50 2.87
CA ARG A 45 -12.08 14.76 3.02
C ARG A 45 -13.25 14.71 4.01
N GLU A 46 -13.74 13.52 4.37
CA GLU A 46 -14.89 13.32 5.25
C GLU A 46 -14.50 12.92 6.68
N ARG A 47 -13.20 12.69 6.91
CA ARG A 47 -12.65 12.20 8.20
C ARG A 47 -12.41 13.29 9.21
N ARG A 48 -11.90 14.44 8.76
CA ARG A 48 -11.53 15.55 9.65
C ARG A 48 -12.79 16.22 10.18
N LEU A 49 -12.81 16.43 11.49
CA LEU A 49 -13.88 17.15 12.18
C LEU A 49 -13.53 18.63 12.24
N SER A 50 -14.55 19.48 12.13
CA SER A 50 -14.40 20.91 12.40
C SER A 50 -14.22 21.15 13.91
N ASN A 51 -13.80 22.35 14.29
CA ASN A 51 -13.68 22.72 15.72
C ASN A 51 -15.01 22.57 16.49
N ASP A 52 -16.13 22.83 15.81
CA ASP A 52 -17.47 22.73 16.41
C ASP A 52 -17.89 21.27 16.64
N GLU A 53 -17.37 20.35 15.84
CA GLU A 53 -17.65 18.92 15.93
C GLU A 53 -16.65 18.17 16.82
N ALA A 54 -15.54 18.81 17.17
CA ALA A 54 -14.45 18.21 17.91
C ALA A 54 -14.83 17.81 19.35
N GLY A 55 -15.89 18.42 19.90
CA GLY A 55 -16.48 18.02 21.18
C GLY A 55 -17.40 16.81 21.07
N SER A 56 -18.24 16.79 20.06
CA SER A 56 -19.14 15.67 19.78
C SER A 56 -19.64 15.78 18.35
N PHE A 57 -19.87 14.64 17.70
CA PHE A 57 -20.40 14.61 16.35
C PHE A 57 -21.34 13.42 16.15
N ARG A 58 -22.17 13.53 15.11
CA ARG A 58 -23.03 12.47 14.64
C ARG A 58 -22.91 12.34 13.13
N ARG A 59 -22.88 11.10 12.65
CA ARG A 59 -22.88 10.76 11.22
C ARG A 59 -23.79 9.55 10.98
N THR A 60 -24.40 9.51 9.81
CA THR A 60 -25.16 8.36 9.33
C THR A 60 -24.44 7.78 8.14
N PHE A 61 -24.22 6.48 8.15
CA PHE A 61 -23.56 5.75 7.07
C PHE A 61 -24.52 4.75 6.46
N GLN A 62 -24.42 4.58 5.15
CA GLN A 62 -25.08 3.52 4.40
C GLN A 62 -24.00 2.63 3.80
N LEU A 63 -23.92 1.38 4.26
CA LEU A 63 -22.91 0.43 3.82
C LEU A 63 -23.55 -0.71 3.04
N ASP A 64 -23.01 -1.02 1.87
CA ASP A 64 -23.28 -2.29 1.22
C ASP A 64 -22.38 -3.35 1.88
N LEU A 65 -22.98 -4.43 2.38
CA LEU A 65 -22.29 -5.48 3.13
C LEU A 65 -21.87 -6.62 2.18
N PRO A 66 -20.56 -6.81 1.92
CA PRO A 66 -20.10 -7.68 0.84
C PRO A 66 -19.94 -9.15 1.25
N ALA A 67 -19.98 -9.47 2.54
CA ALA A 67 -19.74 -10.82 3.06
C ALA A 67 -20.87 -11.28 3.97
N ARG A 68 -20.95 -12.60 4.25
CA ARG A 68 -21.91 -13.12 5.25
C ARG A 68 -21.64 -12.56 6.63
N ASP A 69 -20.37 -12.52 7.01
CA ASP A 69 -19.91 -11.92 8.25
C ASP A 69 -19.14 -10.64 7.93
N ASN A 70 -19.58 -9.53 8.51
CA ASN A 70 -18.95 -8.23 8.30
C ASN A 70 -18.51 -7.65 9.63
N VAL A 71 -17.30 -7.08 9.64
CA VAL A 71 -16.77 -6.32 10.77
C VAL A 71 -16.78 -4.85 10.38
N ILE A 72 -17.47 -4.04 11.18
CA ILE A 72 -17.43 -2.60 11.07
C ILE A 72 -16.61 -2.08 12.25
N ARG A 73 -15.49 -1.44 11.95
CA ARG A 73 -14.59 -0.82 12.91
C ARG A 73 -14.63 0.69 12.72
N VAL A 74 -14.71 1.43 13.82
CA VAL A 74 -14.56 2.88 13.80
C VAL A 74 -13.40 3.26 14.69
N GLU A 75 -12.49 4.05 14.12
CA GLU A 75 -11.36 4.65 14.82
C GLU A 75 -11.61 6.16 14.93
N ALA A 76 -11.33 6.75 16.08
CA ALA A 76 -11.38 8.19 16.29
C ALA A 76 -10.07 8.65 16.95
N PHE A 77 -9.40 9.63 16.36
CA PHE A 77 -8.09 10.10 16.80
C PHE A 77 -8.15 11.54 17.30
N ASN A 78 -7.43 11.84 18.38
CA ASN A 78 -7.37 13.17 18.99
C ASN A 78 -6.01 13.87 18.81
N GLY A 79 -5.07 13.26 18.08
CA GLY A 79 -3.69 13.75 17.97
C GLY A 79 -2.69 13.05 18.89
N VAL A 80 -3.15 12.31 19.90
CA VAL A 80 -2.31 11.63 20.90
C VAL A 80 -2.70 10.17 21.04
N SER A 81 -4.00 9.89 21.13
CA SER A 81 -4.55 8.54 21.31
C SER A 81 -5.74 8.30 20.39
N MET A 82 -6.03 7.02 20.19
CA MET A 82 -7.10 6.53 19.32
C MET A 82 -8.15 5.79 20.16
N GLY A 83 -9.42 6.16 20.00
CA GLY A 83 -10.55 5.37 20.45
C GLY A 83 -10.99 4.41 19.35
N ILE A 84 -11.30 3.17 19.71
CA ILE A 84 -11.71 2.13 18.76
C ILE A 84 -13.03 1.52 19.24
N VAL A 85 -13.97 1.35 18.31
CA VAL A 85 -15.18 0.54 18.51
C VAL A 85 -15.39 -0.38 17.33
N GLU A 86 -15.76 -1.63 17.61
CA GLU A 86 -16.00 -2.65 16.59
C GLU A 86 -17.39 -3.28 16.79
N THR A 87 -18.05 -3.64 15.69
CA THR A 87 -19.27 -4.45 15.72
C THR A 87 -19.27 -5.47 14.60
N TYR A 88 -20.06 -6.52 14.80
CA TYR A 88 -20.19 -7.64 13.89
C TYR A 88 -21.60 -7.65 13.33
N VAL A 89 -21.70 -7.81 12.01
CA VAL A 89 -22.97 -7.87 11.30
C VAL A 89 -22.98 -9.14 10.45
N GLY A 90 -23.67 -10.16 10.97
CA GLY A 90 -23.94 -11.41 10.28
C GLY A 90 -25.20 -11.30 9.42
N LEU A 91 -25.18 -11.90 8.24
CA LEU A 91 -26.28 -11.95 7.29
C LEU A 91 -26.83 -13.37 7.18
N SER A 92 -28.16 -13.50 7.18
CA SER A 92 -28.86 -14.79 7.20
C SER A 92 -29.06 -15.44 5.82
N GLY A 93 -28.63 -14.78 4.74
CA GLY A 93 -28.86 -15.24 3.36
C GLY A 93 -27.60 -15.31 2.50
N ASP A 94 -27.75 -15.80 1.27
CA ASP A 94 -26.68 -15.77 0.28
C ASP A 94 -26.37 -14.33 -0.13
N VAL A 95 -25.13 -13.93 0.11
CA VAL A 95 -24.66 -12.58 -0.18
C VAL A 95 -24.22 -12.53 -1.63
N ARG A 96 -24.80 -11.59 -2.38
CA ARG A 96 -24.39 -11.25 -3.74
C ARG A 96 -23.80 -9.85 -3.72
N PRO A 97 -22.49 -9.70 -3.51
CA PRO A 97 -21.87 -8.39 -3.53
C PRO A 97 -22.13 -7.73 -4.88
N THR A 98 -22.49 -6.45 -4.87
CA THR A 98 -22.54 -5.66 -6.12
C THR A 98 -21.13 -5.64 -6.71
N PRO A 99 -20.91 -6.10 -7.95
CA PRO A 99 -19.63 -5.93 -8.60
C PRO A 99 -19.42 -4.43 -8.84
N VAL A 100 -18.57 -3.80 -8.03
CA VAL A 100 -18.18 -2.41 -8.20
C VAL A 100 -16.72 -2.39 -8.63
N LYS A 101 -16.46 -2.01 -9.89
CA LYS A 101 -15.12 -1.67 -10.34
C LYS A 101 -14.79 -0.29 -9.78
N GLY A 102 -13.93 -0.24 -8.76
CA GLY A 102 -13.33 1.00 -8.31
C GLY A 102 -12.27 1.49 -9.29
N ASN A 103 -11.72 2.67 -9.00
CA ASN A 103 -10.59 3.23 -9.72
C ASN A 103 -9.26 2.74 -9.12
N LEU A 104 -8.19 2.79 -9.91
CA LEU A 104 -6.81 2.64 -9.43
C LEU A 104 -6.17 4.02 -9.28
N TYR A 105 -5.69 4.34 -8.10
CA TYR A 105 -4.78 5.47 -7.83
C TYR A 105 -3.39 4.91 -7.58
N MET A 106 -2.45 5.16 -8.50
CA MET A 106 -1.08 4.67 -8.37
C MET A 106 -0.08 5.82 -8.35
N LEU A 107 0.76 5.86 -7.30
CA LEU A 107 1.94 6.70 -7.24
C LEU A 107 3.18 5.81 -7.34
N ALA A 108 3.91 5.88 -8.46
CA ALA A 108 5.13 5.10 -8.67
C ALA A 108 6.33 6.03 -8.69
N ILE A 109 7.30 5.81 -7.80
CA ILE A 109 8.46 6.69 -7.62
C ILE A 109 9.75 5.89 -7.80
N GLY A 110 10.62 6.35 -8.68
CA GLY A 110 11.91 5.71 -8.99
C GLY A 110 13.06 6.71 -8.97
N VAL A 111 14.17 6.42 -8.28
CA VAL A 111 15.33 7.33 -8.21
C VAL A 111 16.63 6.61 -8.54
N ASN A 112 17.22 6.98 -9.68
CA ASN A 112 18.52 6.54 -10.16
C ASN A 112 19.63 7.52 -9.77
N VAL A 113 19.42 8.82 -10.01
CA VAL A 113 20.50 9.79 -9.97
C VAL A 113 20.44 10.59 -8.67
N PHE A 114 21.58 10.68 -7.99
CA PHE A 114 21.75 11.48 -6.78
C PHE A 114 22.86 12.50 -7.03
N PRO A 115 22.56 13.72 -7.52
CA PRO A 115 23.59 14.68 -7.95
C PRO A 115 24.57 15.09 -6.84
N ALA A 116 24.13 15.06 -5.58
CA ALA A 116 24.97 15.39 -4.42
C ALA A 116 25.89 14.23 -3.97
N LEU A 117 25.77 13.03 -4.57
CA LEU A 117 26.54 11.85 -4.23
C LEU A 117 27.48 11.44 -5.39
N PRO A 118 28.58 10.71 -5.10
CA PRO A 118 29.42 10.13 -6.14
C PRO A 118 28.64 9.20 -7.08
N LYS A 119 29.03 9.12 -8.35
CA LYS A 119 28.34 8.28 -9.37
C LYS A 119 28.17 6.81 -8.98
N ARG A 120 29.08 6.24 -8.18
CA ARG A 120 28.96 4.87 -7.65
C ARG A 120 27.74 4.65 -6.74
N ASN A 121 27.10 5.73 -6.29
CA ASN A 121 25.89 5.70 -5.49
C ASN A 121 24.64 5.93 -6.35
N HIS A 122 24.77 6.08 -7.66
CA HIS A 122 23.61 6.07 -8.57
C HIS A 122 23.12 4.64 -8.73
N LEU A 123 21.81 4.48 -8.95
CA LEU A 123 21.18 3.21 -9.30
C LEU A 123 20.94 3.16 -10.81
N ASP A 124 20.93 1.96 -11.39
CA ASP A 124 20.79 1.83 -12.83
C ASP A 124 19.32 1.76 -13.26
N TYR A 125 18.45 1.14 -12.45
CA TYR A 125 17.11 0.74 -12.92
C TYR A 125 15.90 1.26 -12.14
N ALA A 126 16.05 1.89 -10.98
CA ALA A 126 14.92 2.35 -10.16
C ALA A 126 13.92 3.27 -10.89
N ALA A 127 14.40 4.17 -11.75
CA ALA A 127 13.54 5.01 -12.60
C ALA A 127 12.71 4.16 -13.59
N GLN A 128 13.37 3.22 -14.27
CA GLN A 128 12.73 2.31 -15.22
C GLN A 128 11.77 1.36 -14.49
N ASP A 129 12.11 0.90 -13.29
CA ASP A 129 11.28 0.04 -12.44
C ASP A 129 9.93 0.71 -12.15
N ALA A 130 9.92 1.98 -11.72
CA ALA A 130 8.68 2.71 -11.43
C ALA A 130 7.80 2.92 -12.68
N GLU A 131 8.42 3.22 -13.81
CA GLU A 131 7.73 3.43 -15.10
C GLU A 131 7.11 2.14 -15.64
N GLU A 132 7.88 1.06 -15.62
CA GLU A 132 7.46 -0.24 -16.13
C GLU A 132 6.46 -0.92 -15.21
N PHE A 133 6.61 -0.77 -13.89
CA PHE A 133 5.64 -1.22 -12.90
C PHE A 133 4.26 -0.61 -13.16
N SER A 134 4.20 0.72 -13.30
CA SER A 134 2.92 1.41 -13.50
C SER A 134 2.28 1.08 -14.84
N ARG A 135 3.09 0.98 -15.90
CA ARG A 135 2.65 0.57 -17.24
C ARG A 135 2.13 -0.86 -17.25
N ALA A 136 2.88 -1.80 -16.70
CA ALA A 136 2.52 -3.21 -16.68
C ALA A 136 1.26 -3.45 -15.86
N TRP A 137 1.16 -2.87 -14.65
CA TRP A 137 -0.04 -3.00 -13.83
C TRP A 137 -1.26 -2.48 -14.58
N LYS A 138 -1.19 -1.28 -15.18
CA LYS A 138 -2.30 -0.71 -15.97
C LYS A 138 -2.75 -1.64 -17.08
N VAL A 139 -1.82 -2.16 -17.87
CA VAL A 139 -2.13 -3.02 -19.03
C VAL A 139 -2.69 -4.36 -18.58
N ARG A 140 -2.09 -4.99 -17.58
CA ARG A 140 -2.44 -6.35 -17.13
C ARG A 140 -3.72 -6.39 -16.29
N SER A 141 -4.07 -5.30 -15.62
CA SER A 141 -5.27 -5.18 -14.78
C SER A 141 -6.39 -4.35 -15.42
N ALA A 142 -6.35 -4.12 -16.74
CA ALA A 142 -7.30 -3.25 -17.46
C ALA A 142 -8.78 -3.63 -17.22
N GLU A 143 -9.09 -4.91 -17.00
CA GLU A 143 -10.45 -5.36 -16.70
C GLU A 143 -10.88 -5.17 -15.23
N ASN A 144 -9.96 -4.90 -14.31
CA ASN A 144 -10.22 -4.88 -12.86
C ASN A 144 -10.74 -3.52 -12.38
N TYR A 145 -10.38 -2.44 -13.07
CA TYR A 145 -10.65 -1.07 -12.63
C TYR A 145 -11.55 -0.33 -13.61
N ALA A 146 -12.30 0.65 -13.11
CA ALA A 146 -13.10 1.54 -13.94
C ALA A 146 -12.21 2.59 -14.64
N GLU A 147 -11.39 3.29 -13.88
CA GLU A 147 -10.40 4.25 -14.37
C GLU A 147 -9.04 4.08 -13.72
N PHE A 148 -8.01 4.61 -14.39
CA PHE A 148 -6.61 4.57 -13.95
C PHE A 148 -6.09 5.99 -13.77
N PHE A 149 -5.86 6.38 -12.53
CA PHE A 149 -5.15 7.60 -12.17
C PHE A 149 -3.72 7.19 -11.77
N ILE A 150 -2.75 7.49 -12.63
CA ILE A 150 -1.36 7.08 -12.41
C ILE A 150 -0.47 8.32 -12.44
N HIS A 151 0.30 8.51 -11.37
CA HIS A 151 1.35 9.51 -11.29
C HIS A 151 2.69 8.77 -11.14
N THR A 152 3.54 8.88 -12.15
CA THR A 152 4.90 8.32 -12.11
C THR A 152 5.91 9.46 -12.00
N ILE A 153 6.79 9.38 -11.00
CA ILE A 153 7.85 10.34 -10.73
C ILE A 153 9.20 9.60 -10.77
N SER A 154 10.02 9.94 -11.76
CA SER A 154 11.31 9.31 -12.02
C SER A 154 12.34 10.32 -12.51
N ASP A 155 13.60 9.91 -12.62
CA ASP A 155 14.63 10.73 -13.26
C ASP A 155 14.30 11.12 -14.70
N HIS A 156 13.42 10.36 -15.38
CA HIS A 156 12.99 10.64 -16.76
C HIS A 156 11.71 11.47 -16.84
N SER A 157 10.90 11.56 -15.79
CA SER A 157 9.68 12.37 -15.81
C SER A 157 9.99 13.87 -15.79
N ALA A 158 8.98 14.67 -16.16
CA ALA A 158 9.06 16.12 -16.12
C ALA A 158 9.29 16.62 -14.68
N ASP A 159 8.47 16.13 -13.75
CA ASP A 159 8.65 16.33 -12.33
C ASP A 159 9.75 15.39 -11.82
N LYS A 160 10.83 15.94 -11.25
CA LYS A 160 11.94 15.13 -10.72
C LYS A 160 11.61 14.56 -9.34
N PRO A 161 12.17 13.39 -8.96
CA PRO A 161 11.90 12.73 -7.69
C PRO A 161 12.67 13.38 -6.54
N ASP A 162 12.54 14.69 -6.45
CA ASP A 162 13.04 15.52 -5.37
C ASP A 162 12.06 15.46 -4.19
N GLN A 163 12.54 15.75 -2.98
CA GLN A 163 11.83 15.51 -1.73
C GLN A 163 10.44 16.18 -1.71
N GLN A 164 10.39 17.46 -2.04
CA GLN A 164 9.14 18.24 -1.99
C GLN A 164 8.14 17.77 -3.06
N THR A 165 8.61 17.39 -4.24
CA THR A 165 7.77 16.82 -5.31
C THR A 165 7.08 15.56 -4.84
N ILE A 166 7.84 14.64 -4.24
CA ILE A 166 7.31 13.38 -3.71
C ILE A 166 6.30 13.63 -2.59
N ILE A 167 6.63 14.49 -1.61
CA ILE A 167 5.74 14.80 -0.49
C ILE A 167 4.42 15.41 -0.99
N SER A 168 4.49 16.34 -1.94
CA SER A 168 3.29 16.94 -2.54
C SER A 168 2.46 15.90 -3.30
N ALA A 169 3.11 14.99 -4.02
CA ALA A 169 2.45 13.93 -4.77
C ALA A 169 1.72 12.93 -3.87
N LEU A 170 2.07 12.78 -2.59
CA LEU A 170 1.33 11.91 -1.67
C LEU A 170 -0.13 12.34 -1.48
N LYS A 171 -0.46 13.62 -1.68
CA LYS A 171 -1.86 14.09 -1.65
C LYS A 171 -2.71 13.55 -2.78
N PHE A 172 -2.09 13.04 -3.85
CA PHE A 172 -2.78 12.41 -4.96
C PHE A 172 -3.60 11.19 -4.51
N VAL A 173 -3.03 10.34 -3.65
CA VAL A 173 -3.69 9.08 -3.25
C VAL A 173 -4.83 9.30 -2.25
N GLU A 174 -4.88 10.45 -1.57
CA GLU A 174 -5.96 10.81 -0.64
C GLU A 174 -7.31 11.07 -1.34
N GLN A 175 -7.31 11.15 -2.67
CA GLN A 175 -8.52 11.35 -3.49
C GLN A 175 -9.35 10.06 -3.66
N SER A 176 -8.81 8.91 -3.27
CA SER A 176 -9.46 7.61 -3.44
C SER A 176 -10.76 7.48 -2.63
N GLY A 177 -11.70 6.73 -3.20
CA GLY A 177 -12.96 6.36 -2.58
C GLY A 177 -12.96 4.94 -1.99
N PRO A 178 -14.09 4.53 -1.39
CA PRO A 178 -14.20 3.27 -0.63
C PRO A 178 -14.00 2.01 -1.47
N ASN A 179 -14.31 2.07 -2.76
CA ASN A 179 -14.21 0.94 -3.69
C ASN A 179 -12.89 0.93 -4.46
N ASP A 180 -12.10 1.99 -4.36
CA ASP A 180 -10.89 2.19 -5.14
C ASP A 180 -9.72 1.37 -4.59
N THR A 181 -8.65 1.29 -5.37
CA THR A 181 -7.37 0.72 -4.94
C THR A 181 -6.29 1.79 -5.04
N VAL A 182 -5.49 1.90 -4.00
CA VAL A 182 -4.32 2.77 -3.90
C VAL A 182 -3.07 1.91 -3.88
N VAL A 183 -2.14 2.21 -4.78
CA VAL A 183 -0.83 1.57 -4.82
C VAL A 183 0.26 2.64 -4.78
N ILE A 184 1.16 2.55 -3.82
CA ILE A 184 2.40 3.31 -3.82
C ILE A 184 3.55 2.34 -4.10
N PHE A 185 4.31 2.58 -5.16
CA PHE A 185 5.52 1.84 -5.50
C PHE A 185 6.74 2.73 -5.32
N LEU A 186 7.76 2.26 -4.60
CA LEU A 186 8.97 3.01 -4.29
C LEU A 186 10.20 2.22 -4.71
N ALA A 187 11.03 2.79 -5.58
CA ALA A 187 12.35 2.28 -5.94
C ALA A 187 13.41 3.38 -5.76
N SER A 188 14.38 3.15 -4.87
CA SER A 188 15.49 4.08 -4.57
C SER A 188 16.47 3.43 -3.59
N HIS A 189 17.50 4.16 -3.17
CA HIS A 189 18.16 3.86 -1.90
C HIS A 189 17.21 4.08 -0.74
N GLY A 190 17.47 3.33 0.32
CA GLY A 190 16.92 3.64 1.62
C GLY A 190 17.92 3.44 2.74
N ILE A 191 17.76 4.24 3.79
CA ILE A 191 18.72 4.31 4.90
C ILE A 191 17.99 4.18 6.22
N SER A 192 18.66 3.64 7.25
CA SER A 192 18.10 3.51 8.59
C SER A 192 18.99 4.18 9.62
N ASP A 193 18.38 4.86 10.59
CA ASP A 193 19.03 5.29 11.82
C ASP A 193 19.24 4.11 12.79
N ALA A 194 19.96 4.37 13.88
CA ALA A 194 20.23 3.37 14.91
C ALA A 194 18.98 2.88 15.66
N ALA A 195 17.87 3.64 15.64
CA ALA A 195 16.60 3.27 16.25
C ALA A 195 15.69 2.45 15.30
N GLY A 196 16.14 2.20 14.06
CA GLY A 196 15.36 1.50 13.04
C GLY A 196 14.33 2.39 12.34
N ASN A 197 14.43 3.72 12.48
CA ASN A 197 13.75 4.65 11.59
C ASN A 197 14.49 4.66 10.26
N TYR A 198 13.79 4.30 9.22
CA TYR A 198 14.25 4.20 7.85
C TYR A 198 13.79 5.49 7.13
N TYR A 199 14.40 5.75 6.00
CA TYR A 199 14.12 6.92 5.20
C TYR A 199 14.27 6.54 3.74
N PHE A 200 13.35 6.99 2.92
CA PHE A 200 13.49 6.97 1.47
C PHE A 200 14.43 8.10 1.06
N VAL A 201 15.38 7.80 0.17
CA VAL A 201 16.35 8.77 -0.33
C VAL A 201 15.82 9.39 -1.62
N PRO A 202 15.47 10.68 -1.66
CA PRO A 202 15.10 11.35 -2.91
C PRO A 202 16.35 11.78 -3.69
N ARG A 203 16.14 12.22 -4.92
CA ARG A 203 17.21 12.67 -5.82
C ARG A 203 18.03 13.82 -5.25
N ASP A 204 17.38 14.78 -4.61
CA ASP A 204 17.98 15.98 -4.01
C ASP A 204 18.50 15.77 -2.58
N VAL A 205 18.81 14.51 -2.21
CA VAL A 205 19.42 14.18 -0.92
C VAL A 205 20.66 15.04 -0.64
N ILE A 206 20.76 15.54 0.59
CA ILE A 206 21.95 16.21 1.09
C ILE A 206 22.89 15.15 1.66
N ALA A 207 24.13 15.06 1.15
CA ALA A 207 25.09 14.04 1.59
C ALA A 207 25.32 14.02 3.12
N LYS A 208 25.27 15.19 3.77
CA LYS A 208 25.36 15.30 5.24
C LYS A 208 24.18 14.63 5.95
N ASP A 209 22.97 14.68 5.39
CA ASP A 209 21.78 14.10 6.01
C ASP A 209 21.85 12.57 6.09
N ILE A 210 22.59 11.93 5.19
CA ILE A 210 22.84 10.48 5.26
C ILE A 210 23.60 10.15 6.57
N ALA A 211 24.67 10.90 6.86
CA ALA A 211 25.45 10.71 8.08
C ALA A 211 24.68 11.15 9.34
N ASN A 212 23.90 12.22 9.24
CA ASN A 212 23.05 12.68 10.35
C ASN A 212 21.99 11.64 10.71
N ALA A 213 21.34 11.01 9.72
CA ALA A 213 20.35 9.95 9.95
C ALA A 213 20.95 8.82 10.79
N GLN A 214 22.15 8.34 10.45
CA GLN A 214 22.82 7.27 11.20
C GLN A 214 23.07 7.63 12.69
N LYS A 215 23.32 8.92 12.96
CA LYS A 215 23.53 9.45 14.31
C LYS A 215 22.22 9.76 15.06
N GLY A 216 21.06 9.59 14.42
CA GLY A 216 19.77 10.03 14.94
C GLY A 216 19.64 11.55 15.03
N GLU A 217 20.43 12.29 14.25
CA GLU A 217 20.36 13.74 14.16
C GLU A 217 19.27 14.20 13.19
N LYS A 218 18.91 15.49 13.25
CA LYS A 218 17.90 16.06 12.36
C LYS A 218 18.36 15.97 10.89
N VAL A 219 17.45 15.50 10.05
CA VAL A 219 17.60 15.45 8.58
C VAL A 219 16.53 16.29 7.92
N THR A 220 16.85 16.88 6.77
CA THR A 220 15.93 17.80 6.07
C THR A 220 15.62 17.39 4.64
N SER A 221 16.47 16.58 4.01
CA SER A 221 16.32 16.14 2.60
C SER A 221 15.79 14.72 2.45
N LEU A 222 15.77 13.93 3.52
CA LEU A 222 15.26 12.56 3.49
C LEU A 222 13.76 12.51 3.72
N ILE A 223 13.08 11.48 3.20
CA ILE A 223 11.65 11.29 3.43
C ILE A 223 11.44 10.18 4.46
N PRO A 224 10.97 10.49 5.68
CA PRO A 224 10.60 9.46 6.63
C PRO A 224 9.38 8.72 6.09
N TRP A 225 9.35 7.40 6.18
CA TRP A 225 8.19 6.64 5.65
C TRP A 225 6.91 6.86 6.40
N THR A 226 6.95 7.46 7.59
CA THR A 226 5.74 7.95 8.22
C THR A 226 4.95 8.84 7.24
N ALA A 227 5.62 9.56 6.33
CA ALA A 227 4.94 10.29 5.25
C ALA A 227 4.12 9.37 4.31
N PHE A 228 4.69 8.26 3.83
CA PHE A 228 3.96 7.29 3.00
C PHE A 228 2.85 6.58 3.78
N PHE A 229 3.12 6.27 5.06
CA PHE A 229 2.18 5.59 5.93
C PHE A 229 1.00 6.49 6.29
N ASP A 230 1.25 7.78 6.54
CA ASP A 230 0.21 8.78 6.78
C ASP A 230 -0.63 8.98 5.52
N ALA A 231 -0.01 9.05 4.34
CA ALA A 231 -0.73 9.14 3.07
C ALA A 231 -1.65 7.94 2.83
N LEU A 232 -1.16 6.71 3.08
CA LEU A 232 -1.98 5.51 2.99
C LEU A 232 -3.03 5.47 4.09
N ARG A 233 -2.69 5.83 5.34
CA ARG A 233 -3.64 5.91 6.44
C ARG A 233 -4.82 6.77 6.04
N ASP A 234 -4.55 7.93 5.45
CA ASP A 234 -5.55 8.94 5.10
C ASP A 234 -6.35 8.57 3.84
N ALA A 235 -5.81 7.71 2.96
CA ALA A 235 -6.51 7.20 1.79
C ALA A 235 -7.63 6.19 2.14
N ALA A 236 -8.70 6.16 1.33
CA ALA A 236 -9.76 5.16 1.42
C ALA A 236 -9.54 4.02 0.41
N GLY A 237 -10.28 2.93 0.58
CA GLY A 237 -10.22 1.76 -0.30
C GLY A 237 -9.08 0.79 0.03
N ARG A 238 -8.78 -0.08 -0.92
CA ARG A 238 -7.72 -1.09 -0.80
C ARG A 238 -6.36 -0.41 -0.94
N ARG A 239 -5.39 -0.72 -0.07
CA ARG A 239 -4.14 0.04 0.02
C ARG A 239 -2.93 -0.87 0.01
N VAL A 240 -2.00 -0.61 -0.90
CA VAL A 240 -0.76 -1.38 -1.06
C VAL A 240 0.43 -0.45 -1.12
N LEU A 241 1.45 -0.78 -0.34
CA LEU A 241 2.78 -0.19 -0.41
C LEU A 241 3.77 -1.25 -0.87
N ILE A 242 4.50 -0.96 -1.94
CA ILE A 242 5.54 -1.84 -2.48
C ILE A 242 6.85 -1.07 -2.46
N VAL A 243 7.87 -1.66 -1.84
CA VAL A 243 9.16 -1.00 -1.58
C VAL A 243 10.28 -1.87 -2.14
N ASP A 244 10.82 -1.45 -3.28
CA ASP A 244 12.02 -2.01 -3.90
C ASP A 244 13.22 -1.10 -3.68
N THR A 245 13.70 -1.06 -2.45
CA THR A 245 14.85 -0.23 -2.11
C THR A 245 16.05 -1.05 -1.73
N CYS A 246 17.20 -0.72 -2.30
CA CYS A 246 18.48 -1.26 -1.90
C CYS A 246 18.91 -0.57 -0.59
N GLN A 247 19.42 -1.34 0.38
CA GLN A 247 20.31 -0.74 1.37
C GLN A 247 21.58 -0.33 0.65
N ALA A 248 21.90 0.97 0.62
CA ALA A 248 23.23 1.39 0.23
C ALA A 248 24.23 0.81 1.25
N ARG A 249 24.88 -0.31 0.90
CA ARG A 249 25.85 -1.07 1.73
C ARG A 249 26.92 -0.22 2.42
N SER A 250 27.18 1.00 1.94
CA SER A 250 28.10 1.97 2.52
C SER A 250 27.56 2.75 3.73
N ILE A 251 26.36 2.42 4.22
CA ILE A 251 25.66 3.15 5.28
C ILE A 251 25.32 2.13 6.39
N GLU A 252 26.08 2.12 7.48
CA GLU A 252 25.99 1.25 8.67
C GLU A 252 24.66 1.39 9.47
N GLY A 253 23.51 1.28 8.81
CA GLY A 253 22.18 1.27 9.44
C GLY A 253 21.47 -0.05 9.16
N LYS A 254 20.87 -0.67 10.19
CA LYS A 254 20.07 -1.90 10.01
C LYS A 254 18.64 -1.52 9.61
N PHE A 255 18.19 -1.96 8.44
CA PHE A 255 16.78 -1.89 8.06
C PHE A 255 15.99 -2.95 8.85
N GLU A 256 15.22 -2.49 9.82
CA GLU A 256 14.32 -3.34 10.62
C GLU A 256 12.95 -3.44 9.93
N ALA A 257 12.86 -4.26 8.88
CA ALA A 257 11.61 -4.56 8.17
C ALA A 257 10.47 -4.95 9.12
N HIS A 258 10.79 -5.60 10.23
CA HIS A 258 9.84 -6.01 11.26
C HIS A 258 9.09 -4.83 11.93
N SER A 259 9.77 -3.71 12.20
CA SER A 259 9.12 -2.52 12.76
C SER A 259 8.17 -1.87 11.75
N LEU A 260 8.55 -1.89 10.47
CA LEU A 260 7.73 -1.42 9.36
C LEU A 260 6.46 -2.28 9.19
N MET A 261 6.63 -3.59 9.25
CA MET A 261 5.57 -4.58 9.19
C MET A 261 4.56 -4.44 10.33
N LYS A 262 5.02 -4.25 11.57
CA LYS A 262 4.14 -4.02 12.73
C LYS A 262 3.26 -2.79 12.54
N ARG A 263 3.85 -1.69 12.03
CA ARG A 263 3.10 -0.46 11.73
C ARG A 263 2.10 -0.68 10.58
N SER A 264 2.50 -1.37 9.51
CA SER A 264 1.59 -1.71 8.41
C SER A 264 0.38 -2.53 8.86
N ALA A 265 0.62 -3.55 9.69
CA ALA A 265 -0.44 -4.38 10.27
C ALA A 265 -1.40 -3.54 11.14
N ALA A 266 -0.86 -2.62 11.94
CA ALA A 266 -1.67 -1.69 12.74
C ALA A 266 -2.48 -0.71 11.87
N SER A 267 -1.94 -0.29 10.72
CA SER A 267 -2.58 0.66 9.80
C SER A 267 -3.47 0.03 8.72
N GLN A 268 -3.61 -1.30 8.71
CA GLN A 268 -4.48 -2.07 7.83
C GLN A 268 -4.26 -1.83 6.32
N PHE A 269 -2.99 -1.81 5.89
CA PHE A 269 -2.63 -1.84 4.47
C PHE A 269 -1.65 -3.00 4.18
N ALA A 270 -1.54 -3.38 2.90
CA ALA A 270 -0.59 -4.39 2.47
C ALA A 270 0.78 -3.76 2.21
N LEU A 271 1.82 -4.34 2.78
CA LEU A 271 3.21 -3.95 2.58
C LEU A 271 3.97 -5.11 1.95
N ILE A 272 4.63 -4.85 0.82
CA ILE A 272 5.59 -5.76 0.20
C ILE A 272 6.94 -5.06 0.15
N VAL A 273 7.97 -5.72 0.67
CA VAL A 273 9.37 -5.24 0.61
C VAL A 273 10.22 -6.22 -0.18
N ALA A 274 11.14 -5.70 -1.00
CA ALA A 274 11.95 -6.49 -1.92
C ALA A 274 13.01 -7.38 -1.23
N SER A 275 13.39 -7.07 0.01
CA SER A 275 14.40 -7.81 0.76
C SER A 275 14.11 -7.83 2.27
N LYS A 276 14.64 -8.83 2.99
CA LYS A 276 14.43 -9.01 4.42
C LYS A 276 15.60 -8.44 5.22
N GLY A 277 15.30 -7.66 6.27
CA GLY A 277 16.33 -7.19 7.20
C GLY A 277 17.42 -6.38 6.50
N ASN A 278 18.67 -6.82 6.60
CA ASN A 278 19.83 -6.19 5.96
C ASN A 278 20.22 -6.81 4.61
N GLU A 279 19.35 -7.62 4.01
CA GLU A 279 19.57 -8.16 2.67
C GLU A 279 19.54 -7.03 1.61
N GLU A 280 20.43 -7.12 0.62
CA GLU A 280 20.45 -6.20 -0.50
C GLU A 280 19.30 -6.52 -1.47
N SER A 281 18.58 -5.49 -1.93
CA SER A 281 17.79 -5.62 -3.15
C SER A 281 18.74 -5.52 -4.34
N GLN A 282 18.84 -6.59 -5.12
CA GLN A 282 19.85 -6.72 -6.18
C GLN A 282 19.30 -6.22 -7.51
N GLU A 283 20.17 -5.74 -8.38
CA GLU A 283 19.82 -5.48 -9.77
C GLU A 283 19.89 -6.76 -10.61
N TYR A 284 19.05 -6.83 -11.65
CA TYR A 284 19.04 -7.91 -12.62
C TYR A 284 19.30 -7.38 -14.03
N THR A 285 20.59 -7.18 -14.33
CA THR A 285 21.10 -6.62 -15.59
C THR A 285 20.53 -7.25 -16.86
N PRO A 286 20.31 -8.57 -16.97
CA PRO A 286 19.74 -9.17 -18.19
C PRO A 286 18.40 -8.58 -18.60
N ALA A 287 17.57 -8.15 -17.64
CA ALA A 287 16.29 -7.51 -17.89
C ALA A 287 16.28 -5.99 -17.69
N LYS A 288 17.39 -5.41 -17.22
CA LYS A 288 17.51 -3.98 -16.89
C LYS A 288 16.46 -3.50 -15.87
N HIS A 289 16.35 -4.23 -14.77
CA HIS A 289 15.40 -3.98 -13.69
C HIS A 289 16.03 -4.34 -12.35
N GLY A 290 15.50 -3.81 -11.23
CA GLY A 290 15.67 -4.44 -9.93
C GLY A 290 15.17 -5.89 -9.97
N LEU A 291 15.86 -6.82 -9.31
CA LEU A 291 15.52 -8.25 -9.35
C LEU A 291 14.11 -8.51 -8.83
N PHE A 292 13.72 -7.83 -7.75
CA PHE A 292 12.36 -7.91 -7.22
C PHE A 292 11.37 -7.34 -8.22
N THR A 293 11.60 -6.14 -8.76
CA THR A 293 10.71 -5.53 -9.76
C THR A 293 10.56 -6.41 -10.99
N TYR A 294 11.65 -6.94 -11.56
CA TYR A 294 11.60 -7.90 -12.66
C TYR A 294 10.71 -9.11 -12.33
N SER A 295 10.92 -9.71 -11.16
CA SER A 295 10.15 -10.86 -10.71
C SER A 295 8.66 -10.51 -10.56
N PHE A 296 8.36 -9.33 -10.03
CA PHE A 296 6.99 -8.83 -9.87
C PHE A 296 6.31 -8.62 -11.22
N LEU A 297 7.00 -8.00 -12.18
CA LEU A 297 6.51 -7.83 -13.55
C LEU A 297 6.23 -9.18 -14.23
N ASN A 298 7.06 -10.20 -13.97
CA ASN A 298 6.85 -11.56 -14.47
C ASN A 298 5.65 -12.27 -13.83
N ALA A 299 5.29 -11.90 -12.61
CA ALA A 299 4.13 -12.43 -11.89
C ALA A 299 2.80 -11.76 -12.32
N LEU A 300 2.84 -10.65 -13.08
CA LEU A 300 1.64 -10.02 -13.63
C LEU A 300 1.17 -10.72 -14.92
N LYS A 301 0.87 -12.02 -14.82
CA LYS A 301 0.37 -12.85 -15.92
C LYS A 301 -0.63 -13.91 -15.44
N PRO A 302 -1.47 -14.45 -16.33
CA PRO A 302 -2.44 -15.49 -16.00
C PRO A 302 -1.91 -16.70 -15.24
N ASP A 303 -0.71 -17.18 -15.58
CA ASP A 303 -0.11 -18.38 -15.00
C ASP A 303 0.22 -18.25 -13.50
N SER A 304 0.11 -17.05 -12.94
CA SER A 304 0.28 -16.81 -11.52
C SER A 304 -0.98 -17.15 -10.70
N ASP A 305 -2.12 -17.44 -11.34
CA ASP A 305 -3.33 -17.96 -10.70
C ASP A 305 -3.10 -19.41 -10.25
N ALA A 306 -2.64 -19.56 -9.01
CA ALA A 306 -2.20 -20.83 -8.45
C ALA A 306 -3.39 -21.68 -8.01
N ASN A 307 -4.46 -21.04 -7.50
CA ASN A 307 -5.65 -21.72 -7.03
C ASN A 307 -6.68 -22.02 -8.15
N ARG A 308 -6.49 -21.43 -9.36
CA ARG A 308 -7.34 -21.54 -10.56
C ARG A 308 -8.77 -21.04 -10.35
N ASP A 309 -8.93 -19.98 -9.56
CA ASP A 309 -10.22 -19.34 -9.32
C ASP A 309 -10.62 -18.33 -10.42
N GLY A 310 -9.73 -18.11 -11.39
CA GLY A 310 -9.94 -17.19 -12.52
C GLY A 310 -9.34 -15.80 -12.30
N TRP A 311 -8.75 -15.54 -11.13
CA TRP A 311 -8.07 -14.30 -10.77
C TRP A 311 -6.68 -14.59 -10.24
N VAL A 312 -5.77 -13.64 -10.43
CA VAL A 312 -4.50 -13.62 -9.70
C VAL A 312 -4.66 -12.62 -8.56
N SER A 313 -4.57 -13.11 -7.32
CA SER A 313 -4.57 -12.29 -6.11
C SER A 313 -3.22 -11.60 -5.87
N LEU A 314 -3.20 -10.58 -5.01
CA LEU A 314 -1.94 -9.95 -4.59
C LEU A 314 -0.98 -10.97 -3.94
N LYS A 315 -1.52 -11.89 -3.16
CA LYS A 315 -0.78 -12.98 -2.53
C LYS A 315 -0.17 -13.90 -3.58
N GLU A 316 -0.91 -14.28 -4.61
CA GLU A 316 -0.39 -15.14 -5.67
C GLU A 316 0.70 -14.47 -6.50
N VAL A 317 0.56 -13.16 -6.78
CA VAL A 317 1.65 -12.37 -7.36
C VAL A 317 2.90 -12.48 -6.48
N PHE A 318 2.77 -12.26 -5.16
CA PHE A 318 3.89 -12.35 -4.23
C PHE A 318 4.49 -13.77 -4.15
N ASP A 319 3.66 -14.80 -4.05
CA ASP A 319 4.11 -16.20 -3.98
C ASP A 319 4.84 -16.61 -5.27
N TYR A 320 4.45 -16.06 -6.43
CA TYR A 320 5.13 -16.26 -7.71
C TYR A 320 6.50 -15.55 -7.79
N VAL A 321 6.62 -14.40 -7.12
CA VAL A 321 7.87 -13.61 -7.07
C VAL A 321 8.97 -14.34 -6.31
N LEU A 322 8.64 -14.95 -5.16
CA LEU A 322 9.61 -15.55 -4.24
C LEU A 322 10.62 -16.53 -4.91
N PRO A 323 10.18 -17.56 -5.66
CA PRO A 323 11.12 -18.50 -6.28
C PRO A 323 12.00 -17.85 -7.35
N ILE A 324 11.49 -16.86 -8.08
CA ILE A 324 12.26 -16.16 -9.13
C ILE A 324 13.40 -15.35 -8.52
N VAL A 325 13.12 -14.61 -7.44
CA VAL A 325 14.16 -13.85 -6.72
C VAL A 325 15.20 -14.79 -6.14
N GLU A 326 14.77 -15.88 -5.51
CA GLU A 326 15.69 -16.89 -4.96
C GLU A 326 16.54 -17.52 -6.08
N GLU A 327 15.96 -17.88 -7.22
CA GLU A 327 16.69 -18.51 -8.32
C GLU A 327 17.70 -17.56 -8.98
N LEU A 328 17.31 -16.32 -9.28
CA LEU A 328 18.06 -15.40 -10.13
C LEU A 328 19.04 -14.49 -9.37
N ARG A 329 18.98 -14.43 -8.03
CA ARG A 329 19.90 -13.60 -7.25
C ARG A 329 21.36 -13.97 -7.49
N HIS A 330 22.23 -12.97 -7.44
CA HIS A 330 23.67 -13.20 -7.41
C HIS A 330 24.07 -13.78 -6.04
N LYS A 331 24.32 -15.09 -6.01
CA LYS A 331 24.66 -15.82 -4.77
C LYS A 331 25.87 -15.24 -4.01
N GLN A 332 26.78 -14.56 -4.71
CA GLN A 332 27.94 -13.88 -4.10
C GLN A 332 27.58 -12.56 -3.40
N ALA A 333 26.53 -11.87 -3.86
CA ALA A 333 26.00 -10.67 -3.21
C ALA A 333 25.21 -11.00 -1.93
N GLY A 334 24.72 -12.25 -1.83
CA GLY A 334 24.00 -12.77 -0.67
C GLY A 334 22.53 -13.07 -0.96
N PRO A 335 21.74 -13.38 0.07
CA PRO A 335 20.31 -13.62 -0.08
C PRO A 335 19.54 -12.33 -0.40
N GLN A 336 18.41 -12.51 -1.07
CA GLN A 336 17.36 -11.51 -1.21
C GLN A 336 16.04 -12.25 -1.03
N THR A 337 15.34 -11.93 0.05
CA THR A 337 14.13 -12.61 0.49
C THR A 337 13.01 -11.57 0.57
N PRO A 338 12.15 -11.46 -0.46
CA PRO A 338 10.99 -10.59 -0.39
C PRO A 338 10.09 -10.94 0.80
N GLN A 339 9.41 -9.94 1.37
CA GLN A 339 8.49 -10.15 2.48
C GLN A 339 7.18 -9.41 2.23
N MET A 340 6.07 -10.02 2.63
CA MET A 340 4.75 -9.43 2.57
C MET A 340 4.11 -9.45 3.96
N VAL A 341 3.50 -8.34 4.34
CA VAL A 341 2.59 -8.25 5.49
C VAL A 341 1.31 -7.59 5.02
N SER A 342 0.21 -8.31 5.13
CA SER A 342 -1.06 -7.87 4.59
C SER A 342 -2.22 -8.40 5.43
N PRO A 343 -3.24 -7.58 5.71
CA PRO A 343 -4.57 -8.08 6.01
C PRO A 343 -5.00 -9.12 4.97
N GLN A 344 -5.69 -10.17 5.40
CA GLN A 344 -6.13 -11.25 4.50
C GLN A 344 -6.99 -10.70 3.35
N VAL A 345 -7.90 -9.77 3.63
CA VAL A 345 -8.74 -9.12 2.60
C VAL A 345 -7.94 -8.43 1.48
N LEU A 346 -6.75 -7.92 1.80
CA LEU A 346 -5.86 -7.28 0.83
C LEU A 346 -4.93 -8.29 0.16
N ALA A 347 -4.56 -9.36 0.86
CA ALA A 347 -3.77 -10.44 0.29
C ALA A 347 -4.56 -11.16 -0.82
N GLU A 348 -5.85 -11.39 -0.58
CA GLU A 348 -6.78 -12.04 -1.52
C GLU A 348 -7.40 -11.06 -2.54
N MET A 349 -6.98 -9.79 -2.57
CA MET A 349 -7.57 -8.84 -3.51
C MET A 349 -7.15 -9.18 -4.96
N PRO A 350 -8.06 -9.11 -5.94
CA PRO A 350 -7.74 -9.45 -7.33
C PRO A 350 -6.86 -8.38 -7.98
N VAL A 351 -5.71 -8.78 -8.52
CA VAL A 351 -4.76 -7.91 -9.24
C VAL A 351 -5.00 -7.96 -10.76
N LEU A 352 -5.19 -9.15 -11.33
CA LEU A 352 -5.55 -9.32 -12.74
C LEU A 352 -6.41 -10.57 -12.93
N LYS A 353 -7.14 -10.63 -14.04
CA LYS A 353 -7.92 -11.81 -14.41
C LYS A 353 -7.04 -12.80 -15.16
N SER A 354 -7.05 -14.07 -14.76
CA SER A 354 -6.22 -15.09 -15.41
C SER A 354 -6.86 -15.60 -16.71
N GLY A 355 -8.20 -15.63 -16.77
CA GLY A 355 -8.92 -16.25 -17.89
C GLY A 355 -8.80 -17.78 -17.93
N LEU A 356 -8.06 -18.37 -16.99
CA LEU A 356 -7.93 -19.81 -16.78
C LEU A 356 -9.07 -20.27 -15.88
N SER A 357 -10.32 -20.19 -16.34
CA SER A 357 -11.42 -20.79 -15.57
C SER A 357 -11.22 -22.30 -15.56
N GLY A 358 -11.30 -22.91 -14.37
CA GLY A 358 -11.19 -24.36 -14.18
C GLY A 358 -12.18 -25.12 -15.06
N SER A 359 -11.72 -25.61 -16.20
CA SER A 359 -12.39 -26.68 -16.93
C SER A 359 -12.20 -27.98 -16.14
N GLY A 360 -13.03 -28.23 -15.13
CA GLY A 360 -12.81 -29.41 -14.29
C GLY A 360 -13.79 -29.62 -13.13
N ALA A 361 -15.09 -29.68 -13.39
CA ALA A 361 -16.03 -30.59 -12.71
C ALA A 361 -17.41 -30.57 -13.38
N LYS A 362 -17.48 -31.04 -14.63
CA LYS A 362 -18.65 -31.79 -15.09
C LYS A 362 -18.19 -33.23 -15.29
N GLY A 363 -18.24 -34.00 -14.22
CA GLY A 363 -18.27 -35.45 -14.32
C GLY A 363 -19.67 -35.91 -14.74
N PRO A 364 -19.79 -37.06 -15.43
CA PRO A 364 -21.04 -37.55 -16.02
C PRO A 364 -22.17 -37.79 -15.02
#